data_AF-A0A317WBB8-F1
#
_entry.id   AF-A0A317WBB8-F1
#
_cell.length_a   1.000
_cell.length_b   1.000
_cell.length_c   1.000
_cell.angle_alpha   90.00
_cell.angle_beta   90.00
_cell.angle_gamma   90.00
#
_symmetry.space_group_name_H-M   'P 1'
#
loop_
_entity.id
_entity.type
_entity.pdbx_description
1 polymer ?
#
loop_
_entity_poly.entity_id
_entity_poly.type
_entity_poly.pdbx_seq_one_letter_code
_entity_poly.pdbx_strand_id
1 'polypeptide(L)' 'MGTLRIFTASVLPLLACKQRMTHEHDWMTTDSVIACPDPHCLSQLKIIRTGITTFKHSETTVVPLGST' A
#
# COMPACT_ATOMS: atom_id res chain seq x y z
N MET A 1 -9.94 -24.03 10.47
CA MET A 1 -10.65 -22.93 9.80
C MET A 1 -9.93 -21.63 10.16
N GLY A 2 -8.80 -21.37 9.50
CA GLY A 2 -7.85 -20.31 9.89
C GLY A 2 -8.42 -18.92 9.61
N THR A 3 -8.33 -18.05 10.59
CA THR A 3 -8.83 -16.68 10.55
C THR A 3 -8.10 -15.90 9.44
N LEU A 4 -8.87 -15.19 8.60
CA LEU A 4 -8.45 -14.33 7.46
C LEU A 4 -7.58 -13.12 7.86
N ARG A 5 -6.70 -13.23 8.86
CA ARG A 5 -5.97 -12.11 9.46
C ARG A 5 -4.54 -11.95 8.96
N ILE A 6 -3.96 -12.96 8.31
CA ILE A 6 -2.54 -12.95 7.91
C ILE A 6 -2.25 -12.04 6.70
N PHE A 7 -3.24 -11.80 5.83
CA PHE A 7 -3.03 -11.09 4.56
C PHE A 7 -2.81 -9.57 4.75
N THR A 8 -3.44 -8.97 5.76
CA THR A 8 -3.37 -7.53 6.00
C THR A 8 -1.97 -7.08 6.43
N ALA A 9 -1.23 -7.94 7.15
CA ALA A 9 0.07 -7.62 7.70
C ALA A 9 1.15 -7.37 6.62
N SER A 10 1.11 -8.11 5.50
CA SER A 10 2.09 -7.92 4.42
C SER A 10 1.79 -6.72 3.52
N VAL A 11 0.51 -6.45 3.25
CA VAL A 11 0.11 -5.47 2.23
C VAL A 11 0.03 -4.04 2.79
N LEU A 12 -0.47 -3.89 4.02
CA LEU A 12 -0.75 -2.58 4.61
C LEU A 12 0.48 -1.64 4.66
N PRO A 13 1.69 -2.11 5.03
CA PRO A 13 2.87 -1.25 5.08
C PRO A 13 3.29 -0.69 3.71
N LEU A 14 3.03 -1.44 2.63
CA LEU A 14 3.48 -1.09 1.29
C LEU A 14 2.49 -0.18 0.54
N LEU A 15 1.22 -0.17 0.98
CA LEU A 15 0.15 0.55 0.29
C LEU A 15 0.40 2.06 0.25
N ALA A 16 0.82 2.66 1.37
CA ALA A 16 1.05 4.11 1.46
C ALA A 16 2.19 4.58 0.55
N CYS A 17 3.21 3.74 0.32
CA CYS A 17 4.30 4.06 -0.59
C CYS A 17 3.88 3.87 -2.05
N LYS A 18 3.19 2.77 -2.38
CA LYS A 18 2.65 2.48 -3.73
C LYS A 18 1.61 3.49 -4.23
N GLN A 19 0.93 4.19 -3.32
CA GLN A 19 -0.01 5.28 -3.66
C GLN A 19 0.69 6.57 -4.12
N ARG A 20 1.96 6.76 -3.79
CA ARG A 20 2.72 7.96 -4.17
C ARG A 20 3.17 7.87 -5.62
N MET A 21 3.54 9.01 -6.19
CA MET A 21 4.32 9.01 -7.43
C MET A 21 5.74 8.54 -7.10
N THR A 22 6.12 7.40 -7.65
CA THR A 22 7.45 6.80 -7.55
C THR A 22 8.16 6.84 -8.89
N HIS A 23 9.49 6.77 -8.89
CA HIS A 23 10.28 6.77 -10.11
C HIS A 23 10.09 5.46 -10.90
N GLU A 24 10.19 5.49 -12.22
CA GLU A 24 9.94 4.30 -13.07
C GLU A 24 10.86 3.12 -12.76
N HIS A 25 12.08 3.40 -12.33
CA HIS A 25 13.09 2.40 -11.95
C HIS A 25 13.17 2.10 -10.44
N ASP A 26 12.24 2.61 -9.65
CA ASP A 26 12.14 2.22 -8.23
C ASP A 26 11.58 0.80 -8.12
N TRP A 27 12.13 -0.02 -7.23
CA TRP A 27 11.58 -1.34 -6.90
C TRP A 27 10.13 -1.22 -6.40
N MET A 28 9.79 -0.11 -5.72
CA MET A 28 8.42 0.19 -5.33
C MET A 28 7.51 0.50 -6.53
N THR A 29 8.02 0.71 -7.74
CA THR A 29 7.20 0.78 -8.96
C THR A 29 7.08 -0.58 -9.61
N THR A 30 8.20 -1.30 -9.75
CA THR A 30 8.28 -2.57 -10.50
C THR A 30 7.64 -3.73 -9.75
N ASP A 31 7.85 -3.85 -8.43
CA ASP A 31 7.54 -5.05 -7.67
C ASP A 31 6.18 -4.93 -7.01
N SER A 32 5.16 -5.55 -7.62
CA SER A 32 3.75 -5.35 -7.21
C SER A 32 3.08 -6.60 -6.66
N VAL A 33 3.82 -7.70 -6.54
CA VAL A 33 3.34 -8.98 -5.99
C VAL A 33 3.89 -9.16 -4.59
N ILE A 34 3.00 -9.44 -3.64
CA ILE A 34 3.30 -9.55 -2.22
C ILE A 34 2.87 -10.93 -1.74
N ALA A 35 3.81 -11.66 -1.17
CA ALA A 35 3.55 -12.96 -0.58
C ALA A 35 2.87 -12.82 0.79
N CYS A 36 2.09 -13.84 1.14
CA CYS A 36 1.61 -14.01 2.50
C CYS A 36 2.79 -14.12 3.48
N PRO A 37 2.72 -13.55 4.69
CA PRO A 37 3.83 -13.63 5.63
C PRO A 37 3.89 -15.00 6.35
N ASP A 38 2.83 -15.81 6.27
CA ASP A 38 2.81 -17.17 6.80
C ASP A 38 3.54 -18.11 5.83
N PRO A 39 4.61 -18.81 6.26
CA PRO A 39 5.38 -19.71 5.40
C PRO A 39 4.57 -20.89 4.85
N HIS A 40 3.45 -21.26 5.48
CA HIS A 40 2.55 -22.32 4.98
C HIS A 40 1.49 -21.80 4.02
N CYS A 41 1.40 -20.48 3.84
CA CYS A 41 0.40 -19.86 2.98
C CYS A 41 1.00 -19.51 1.62
N LEU A 42 0.56 -20.22 0.58
CA LEU A 42 1.04 -20.05 -0.80
C LEU A 42 0.37 -18.88 -1.56
N SER A 43 -0.52 -18.14 -0.91
CA SER A 43 -1.24 -17.05 -1.58
C SER A 43 -0.33 -15.87 -1.87
N GLN A 44 -0.62 -15.17 -2.96
CA GLN A 44 0.04 -13.92 -3.34
C GLN A 44 -1.01 -12.87 -3.70
N LEU A 45 -0.76 -11.62 -3.34
CA LEU A 45 -1.60 -10.48 -3.70
C LEU A 45 -0.86 -9.60 -4.68
N LYS A 46 -1.57 -9.04 -5.67
CA LYS A 46 -1.01 -8.09 -6.63
C LYS A 46 -1.65 -6.71 -6.45
N ILE A 47 -0.85 -5.70 -6.15
CA ILE A 47 -1.29 -4.30 -6.15
C ILE A 47 -1.30 -3.79 -7.59
N ILE A 48 -2.40 -3.21 -8.03
CA ILE A 48 -2.53 -2.63 -9.37
C ILE A 48 -2.84 -1.14 -9.23
N ARG A 49 -2.07 -0.30 -9.90
CA ARG A 49 -2.34 1.13 -10.00
C ARG A 49 -3.42 1.34 -11.06
N THR A 50 -4.59 1.80 -10.63
CA THR A 50 -5.76 1.97 -11.49
C THR A 50 -5.85 3.37 -12.11
N GLY A 51 -5.23 4.37 -11.48
CA GLY A 51 -5.25 5.74 -11.96
C GLY A 51 -4.60 6.71 -10.97
N ILE A 52 -4.67 7.99 -11.29
CA ILE A 52 -4.18 9.09 -10.44
C ILE A 52 -5.40 9.76 -9.80
N THR A 53 -5.27 10.09 -8.52
CA THR A 53 -6.31 10.81 -7.77
C THR A 53 -5.66 11.93 -6.98
N THR A 54 -6.33 13.08 -6.96
CA THR A 54 -5.93 14.24 -6.19
C THR A 54 -6.62 14.22 -4.84
N PHE A 55 -5.85 14.38 -3.76
CA PHE A 55 -6.37 14.47 -2.39
C PHE A 55 -6.24 15.90 -1.88
N LYS A 56 -7.26 16.40 -1.18
CA LYS A 56 -7.12 17.64 -0.40
C LYS A 56 -6.69 17.32 1.02
N HIS A 57 -5.77 18.13 1.55
CA HIS A 57 -5.27 17.99 2.93
C HIS A 57 -6.42 18.01 3.95
N SER A 58 -7.34 18.97 3.82
CA SER A 58 -8.50 19.12 4.70
C SER A 58 -9.49 17.96 4.67
N GLU A 59 -9.48 17.12 3.62
CA GLU A 59 -10.37 15.95 3.50
C GLU A 59 -9.77 14.71 4.17
N THR A 60 -8.46 14.73 4.46
CA THR A 60 -7.70 13.54 4.90
C THR A 60 -6.98 13.72 6.23
N THR A 61 -6.93 14.94 6.77
CA THR A 61 -6.37 15.21 8.09
C THR A 61 -7.05 16.42 8.77
N VAL A 62 -7.08 16.39 10.10
CA VAL A 62 -7.61 17.47 10.94
C VAL A 62 -6.56 18.55 11.26
N VAL A 63 -5.29 18.30 10.98
CA VAL A 63 -4.18 19.22 11.30
C VAL A 63 -4.09 20.30 10.23
N PRO A 64 -4.18 21.61 10.57
CA PRO A 64 -4.06 22.68 9.57
C PRO A 64 -2.64 22.83 9.00
N LEU A 65 -2.54 23.24 7.73
CA LEU A 65 -1.27 23.61 7.11
C LEU A 65 -0.70 24.88 7.77
N GLY A 66 0.60 24.91 8.06
CA GLY A 66 1.29 26.07 8.65
C GLY A 66 1.21 26.18 10.18
N SER A 67 0.75 25.15 10.88
CA SER A 67 0.64 25.11 12.35
C SER A 67 1.98 24.83 13.08
N THR A 68 3.11 25.19 12.48
CA THR A 68 4.46 24.89 13.00
C THR A 68 4.96 25.94 13.97
#